data_AF-A0AAX4JAQ6-F1
#
_entry.id   AF-A0AAX4JAQ6-F1
#
_cell.length_a   1.000
_cell.length_b   1.000
_cell.length_c   1.000
_cell.angle_alpha   90.00
_cell.angle_beta   90.00
_cell.angle_gamma   90.00
#
_symmetry.space_group_name_H-M   'P 1'
#
loop_
_entity.id
_entity.type
_entity.pdbx_description
1 polymer ?
#
loop_
_entity_poly.entity_id
_entity_poly.type
_entity_poly.pdbx_seq_one_letter_code
_entity_poly.pdbx_strand_id
1 'polypeptide(L)'
;MNIKKSKQNNEDEELLHLTKILSQIHKEYFSIPENNIIDILKNKKKIFTGLNFYIYNSKLKKKIEDFDGVVVETLAEANYVIISKNLELDLTSLKADHCVVVDENYIFDSVYKLRKVNVEKYVLYDFSGDDQLINEIFDDL
;
A
#
# COMPACT_ATOMS: atom_id res chain seq x y z
N MET A 1 -30.43 -25.84 -25.71
CA MET A 1 -28.98 -25.90 -25.39
C MET A 1 -28.55 -24.48 -25.04
N ASN A 2 -28.55 -24.14 -23.74
CA ASN A 2 -28.23 -22.78 -23.29
C ASN A 2 -26.71 -22.63 -23.26
N ILE A 3 -26.19 -21.86 -24.22
CA ILE A 3 -24.81 -21.40 -24.19
C ILE A 3 -24.71 -20.42 -23.03
N LYS A 4 -24.17 -20.89 -21.90
CA LYS A 4 -23.68 -20.00 -20.84
C LYS A 4 -22.64 -19.09 -21.49
N LYS A 5 -22.96 -17.79 -21.62
CA LYS A 5 -21.93 -16.77 -21.88
C LYS A 5 -20.90 -16.91 -20.76
N SER A 6 -19.71 -17.38 -21.09
CA SER A 6 -18.55 -17.23 -20.23
C SER A 6 -18.40 -15.74 -19.94
N LYS A 7 -18.29 -15.39 -18.65
CA LYS A 7 -17.94 -14.04 -18.20
C LYS A 7 -16.77 -13.54 -19.06
N GLN A 8 -16.98 -12.45 -19.77
CA GLN A 8 -15.92 -11.72 -20.46
C GLN A 8 -14.76 -11.52 -19.48
N ASN A 9 -13.57 -11.93 -19.92
CA ASN A 9 -12.31 -11.68 -19.24
C ASN A 9 -12.23 -10.20 -18.86
N ASN A 10 -11.95 -9.92 -17.58
CA ASN A 10 -11.53 -8.60 -17.11
C ASN A 10 -10.39 -8.13 -18.01
N GLU A 11 -10.65 -7.09 -18.81
CA GLU A 11 -9.65 -6.47 -19.65
C GLU A 11 -8.64 -5.76 -18.76
N ASP A 12 -7.37 -6.00 -19.04
CA ASP A 12 -6.24 -5.32 -18.42
C ASP A 12 -6.35 -3.80 -18.68
N GLU A 13 -6.65 -3.03 -17.62
CA GLU A 13 -6.80 -1.57 -17.67
C GLU A 13 -5.48 -0.80 -17.40
N GLU A 14 -4.32 -1.48 -17.35
CA GLU A 14 -3.06 -0.86 -16.94
C GLU A 14 -2.65 0.32 -17.84
N LEU A 15 -2.84 0.20 -19.16
CA LEU A 15 -2.55 1.28 -20.11
C LEU A 15 -3.47 2.49 -19.91
N LEU A 16 -4.72 2.26 -19.52
CA LEU A 16 -5.67 3.33 -19.22
C LEU A 16 -5.25 4.07 -17.95
N HIS A 17 -4.82 3.33 -16.92
CA HIS A 17 -4.28 3.89 -15.68
C HIS A 17 -3.01 4.72 -15.93
N LEU A 18 -2.05 4.18 -16.69
CA LEU A 18 -0.82 4.88 -17.06
C LEU A 18 -1.12 6.18 -17.81
N THR A 19 -2.05 6.14 -18.76
CA THR A 19 -2.46 7.32 -19.55
C THR A 19 -3.03 8.42 -18.64
N LYS A 20 -3.83 8.05 -17.64
CA LYS A 20 -4.37 8.99 -16.64
C LYS A 20 -3.26 9.64 -15.83
N ILE A 21 -2.28 8.86 -15.37
CA ILE A 21 -1.11 9.37 -14.62
C ILE A 21 -0.32 10.36 -15.47
N LEU A 22 0.03 9.98 -16.71
CA LEU A 22 0.79 10.85 -17.61
C LEU A 22 0.04 12.13 -17.95
N SER A 23 -1.27 12.07 -18.13
CA SER A 23 -2.11 13.25 -18.35
C SER A 23 -2.10 14.19 -17.14
N GLN A 24 -2.13 13.66 -15.92
CA GLN A 24 -2.02 14.47 -14.70
C GLN A 24 -0.65 15.15 -14.60
N ILE A 25 0.43 14.41 -14.85
CA ILE A 25 1.80 14.95 -14.87
C ILE A 25 1.94 16.05 -15.91
N HIS A 26 1.40 15.85 -17.11
CA HIS A 26 1.42 16.85 -18.17
C HIS A 26 0.68 18.13 -17.76
N LYS A 27 -0.54 17.99 -17.22
CA LYS A 27 -1.33 19.14 -16.76
C LYS A 27 -0.61 19.91 -15.65
N GLU A 28 0.01 19.21 -14.71
CA GLU A 28 0.78 19.80 -13.62
C GLU A 28 2.00 20.55 -14.15
N TYR A 29 2.77 19.93 -15.05
CA TYR A 29 3.94 20.56 -15.67
C TYR A 29 3.60 21.87 -16.39
N PHE A 30 2.52 21.92 -17.18
CA PHE A 30 2.12 23.12 -17.92
C PHE A 30 1.25 24.10 -17.12
N SER A 31 0.96 23.83 -15.84
CA SER A 31 0.12 24.71 -15.03
C SER A 31 0.81 26.03 -14.66
N ILE A 32 2.14 26.04 -14.54
CA ILE A 32 2.97 27.21 -14.17
C ILE A 32 4.27 27.16 -14.99
N PRO A 33 4.78 28.31 -15.50
CA PRO A 33 5.96 28.33 -16.37
C PRO A 33 7.25 27.74 -15.79
N GLU A 34 7.38 27.68 -14.47
CA GLU A 34 8.60 27.30 -13.74
C GLU A 34 8.57 25.87 -13.22
N ASN A 35 7.52 25.10 -13.49
CA ASN A 35 7.41 23.74 -12.98
C ASN A 35 8.46 22.80 -13.60
N ASN A 36 9.07 21.97 -12.75
CA ASN A 36 10.06 20.99 -13.14
C ASN A 36 9.49 19.57 -13.04
N ILE A 37 9.63 18.79 -14.11
CA ILE A 37 9.16 17.40 -14.16
C ILE A 37 9.78 16.53 -13.06
N ILE A 38 11.03 16.77 -12.68
CA ILE A 38 11.73 16.03 -11.62
C ILE A 38 11.05 16.25 -10.28
N ASP A 39 10.67 17.49 -9.97
CA ASP A 39 10.04 17.84 -8.70
C ASP A 39 8.60 17.34 -8.63
N ILE A 40 7.86 17.39 -9.75
CA ILE A 40 6.53 16.78 -9.88
C ILE A 40 6.60 15.27 -9.58
N LEU A 41 7.55 14.56 -10.19
CA LEU A 41 7.73 13.13 -9.98
C LEU A 41 8.14 12.83 -8.53
N LYS A 42 9.04 13.62 -7.94
CA LYS A 42 9.40 13.48 -6.51
C LYS A 42 8.18 13.68 -5.61
N ASN A 43 7.35 14.68 -5.88
CA ASN A 43 6.15 14.92 -5.07
C ASN A 43 5.13 13.78 -5.20
N LYS A 44 4.97 13.18 -6.39
CA LYS A 44 4.12 11.98 -6.55
C LYS A 44 4.66 10.74 -5.85
N LYS A 45 5.96 10.71 -5.49
CA LYS A 45 6.56 9.64 -4.71
C LYS A 45 6.38 9.81 -3.19
N LYS A 46 5.90 10.95 -2.70
CA LYS A 46 5.57 11.21 -1.27
C LYS A 46 4.35 10.45 -0.78
N ILE A 47 4.28 9.14 -1.04
CA ILE A 47 3.13 8.28 -0.77
C ILE A 47 3.11 7.89 0.70
N PHE A 48 4.29 7.57 1.23
CA PHE A 48 4.45 7.05 2.58
C PHE A 48 5.09 8.04 3.55
N THR A 49 5.11 9.33 3.19
CA THR A 49 5.66 10.38 4.03
C THR A 49 5.04 10.36 5.43
N GLY A 50 5.90 10.31 6.45
CA GLY A 50 5.51 10.29 7.87
C GLY A 50 5.03 8.92 8.36
N LEU A 51 5.20 7.85 7.58
CA LEU A 51 4.89 6.49 7.97
C LEU A 51 6.16 5.68 8.22
N ASN A 52 6.15 4.99 9.35
CA ASN A 52 7.18 4.06 9.76
C ASN A 52 6.70 2.61 9.54
N PHE A 53 7.54 1.80 8.92
CA PHE A 53 7.25 0.41 8.59
C PHE A 53 8.27 -0.50 9.24
N TYR A 54 7.80 -1.54 9.90
CA TYR A 54 8.63 -2.68 10.23
C TYR A 54 8.40 -3.77 9.19
N ILE A 55 9.46 -4.34 8.62
CA ILE A 55 9.36 -5.33 7.55
C ILE A 55 9.78 -6.70 8.08
N TYR A 56 8.86 -7.65 8.08
CA TYR A 56 9.16 -9.01 8.47
C TYR A 56 9.43 -9.88 7.23
N ASN A 57 10.69 -10.25 7.02
CA ASN A 57 11.14 -11.16 5.94
C ASN A 57 10.69 -10.79 4.51
N SER A 58 10.61 -9.50 4.18
CA SER A 58 10.27 -9.02 2.82
C SER A 58 11.36 -8.13 2.23
N LYS A 59 11.45 -8.10 0.89
CA LYS A 59 12.46 -7.32 0.13
C LYS A 59 11.99 -5.89 -0.20
N LEU A 60 10.99 -5.39 0.52
CA LEU A 60 10.32 -4.13 0.22
C LEU A 60 11.01 -2.89 0.78
N LYS A 61 12.09 -3.03 1.57
CA LYS A 61 12.78 -1.90 2.21
C LYS A 61 13.05 -0.74 1.26
N LYS A 62 13.79 -1.03 0.19
CA LYS A 62 14.12 -0.03 -0.84
C LYS A 62 12.87 0.59 -1.48
N LYS A 63 11.82 -0.19 -1.71
CA LYS A 63 10.58 0.29 -2.33
C LYS A 63 9.82 1.24 -1.39
N ILE A 64 9.82 0.99 -0.10
CA ILE A 64 9.21 1.89 0.89
C ILE A 64 10.00 3.20 0.96
N GLU A 65 11.33 3.11 1.04
CA GLU A 65 12.23 4.28 1.11
C GLU A 65 12.21 5.13 -0.17
N ASP A 66 12.14 4.51 -1.36
CA ASP A 66 12.02 5.21 -2.65
C ASP A 66 10.72 6.03 -2.77
N PHE A 67 9.74 5.79 -1.89
CA PHE A 67 8.44 6.45 -1.84
C PHE A 67 8.19 7.17 -0.49
N ASP A 68 9.28 7.67 0.11
CA ASP A 68 9.34 8.51 1.31
C ASP A 68 8.77 7.87 2.60
N GLY A 69 8.71 6.55 2.65
CA GLY A 69 8.45 5.81 3.89
C GLY A 69 9.74 5.52 4.65
N VAL A 70 9.64 5.31 5.96
CA VAL A 70 10.79 4.98 6.82
C VAL A 70 10.69 3.51 7.22
N VAL A 71 11.77 2.75 7.07
CA VAL A 71 11.84 1.38 7.57
C VAL A 71 12.59 1.37 8.89
N VAL A 72 11.91 0.97 9.95
CA VAL A 72 12.42 0.95 11.32
C VAL A 72 12.90 -0.45 11.71
N GLU A 73 13.81 -0.51 12.69
CA GLU A 73 14.39 -1.75 13.18
C GLU A 73 13.59 -2.39 14.32
N THR A 74 12.69 -1.63 14.95
CA THR A 74 11.91 -2.07 16.12
C THR A 74 10.42 -1.98 15.82
N LEU A 75 9.63 -2.90 16.40
CA LEU A 75 8.17 -2.91 16.26
C LEU A 75 7.53 -1.68 16.93
N ALA A 76 8.09 -1.22 18.05
CA ALA A 76 7.58 -0.08 18.81
C ALA A 76 7.62 1.26 18.05
N GLU A 77 8.51 1.39 17.06
CA GLU A 77 8.61 2.61 16.24
C GLU A 77 7.73 2.56 14.98
N ALA A 78 7.10 1.41 14.71
CA ALA A 78 6.38 1.17 13.47
C ALA A 78 4.92 1.60 13.57
N ASN A 79 4.41 2.24 12.51
CA ASN A 79 2.96 2.40 12.34
C ASN A 79 2.34 1.13 11.74
N TYR A 80 3.07 0.46 10.84
CA TYR A 80 2.61 -0.75 10.17
C TYR A 80 3.70 -1.82 10.17
N VAL A 81 3.28 -3.06 10.39
CA VAL A 81 4.11 -4.24 10.24
C VAL A 81 3.76 -4.89 8.90
N ILE A 82 4.73 -4.94 7.98
CA ILE A 82 4.53 -5.47 6.64
C ILE A 82 4.95 -6.94 6.58
N ILE A 83 4.02 -7.78 6.16
CA ILE A 83 4.23 -9.23 6.06
C ILE A 83 3.71 -9.76 4.71
N SER A 84 4.31 -10.84 4.22
CA SER A 84 3.74 -11.56 3.08
C SER A 84 2.65 -12.51 3.57
N LYS A 85 1.51 -12.57 2.86
CA LYS A 85 0.34 -13.38 3.26
C LYS A 85 0.63 -14.84 3.55
N ASN A 86 1.65 -15.40 2.89
CA ASN A 86 1.99 -16.81 2.95
C ASN A 86 2.97 -17.16 4.08
N LEU A 87 3.32 -16.18 4.91
CA LEU A 87 4.31 -16.37 5.96
C LEU A 87 3.60 -16.68 7.29
N GLU A 88 3.93 -17.83 7.87
CA GLU A 88 3.53 -18.13 9.24
C GLU A 88 4.31 -17.25 10.22
N LEU A 89 3.58 -16.61 11.13
CA LEU A 89 4.12 -15.62 12.05
C LEU A 89 3.74 -15.99 13.49
N ASP A 90 4.71 -15.89 14.38
CA ASP A 90 4.45 -15.95 15.81
C ASP A 90 3.79 -14.62 16.24
N LEU A 91 2.47 -14.65 16.41
CA LEU A 91 1.66 -13.49 16.77
C LEU A 91 1.89 -13.01 18.21
N THR A 92 2.61 -13.78 19.02
CA THR A 92 2.78 -13.49 20.47
C THR A 92 3.60 -12.23 20.70
N SER A 93 4.64 -12.00 19.89
CA SER A 93 5.48 -10.80 19.95
C SER A 93 4.76 -9.57 19.39
N LEU A 94 3.97 -9.74 18.33
CA LEU A 94 3.24 -8.65 17.67
C LEU A 94 2.12 -8.06 18.54
N LYS A 95 1.44 -8.91 19.32
CA LYS A 95 0.37 -8.48 20.23
C LYS A 95 0.85 -7.55 21.35
N ALA A 96 2.10 -7.67 21.77
CA ALA A 96 2.64 -6.90 22.89
C ALA A 96 2.90 -5.43 22.53
N ASP A 97 3.14 -5.14 21.24
CA ASP A 97 3.60 -3.82 20.77
C ASP A 97 2.48 -3.00 20.09
N HIS A 98 1.21 -3.39 20.26
CA HIS A 98 0.04 -2.65 19.73
C HIS A 98 0.12 -2.27 18.24
N CYS A 99 0.57 -3.22 17.40
CA CYS A 99 0.83 -2.94 16.00
C CYS A 99 -0.33 -3.31 15.06
N VAL A 100 -0.37 -2.66 13.90
CA VAL A 100 -1.25 -3.03 12.78
C VAL A 100 -0.44 -3.82 11.76
N VAL A 101 -0.83 -5.07 11.53
CA VAL A 101 -0.16 -5.98 10.60
C VAL A 101 -0.87 -5.93 9.25
N VAL A 102 -0.10 -5.59 8.22
CA VAL A 102 -0.61 -5.31 6.88
C VAL A 102 0.09 -6.21 5.85
N ASP A 103 -0.70 -6.70 4.90
CA ASP A 103 -0.23 -7.44 3.74
C ASP A 103 0.66 -6.56 2.85
N GLU A 104 1.77 -7.11 2.37
CA GLU A 104 2.72 -6.43 1.51
C GLU A 104 2.12 -5.88 0.20
N ASN A 105 0.98 -6.41 -0.26
CA ASN A 105 0.20 -5.87 -1.37
C ASN A 105 -0.22 -4.42 -1.16
N TYR A 106 -0.38 -3.95 0.09
CA TYR A 106 -0.61 -2.54 0.38
C TYR A 106 0.47 -1.64 -0.21
N ILE A 107 1.74 -2.05 -0.09
CA ILE A 107 2.89 -1.32 -0.62
C ILE A 107 2.85 -1.34 -2.14
N PHE A 108 2.61 -2.51 -2.74
CA PHE A 108 2.55 -2.66 -4.19
C PHE A 108 1.44 -1.81 -4.81
N ASP A 109 0.22 -1.89 -4.26
CA ASP A 109 -0.93 -1.15 -4.77
C ASP A 109 -0.78 0.35 -4.61
N SER A 110 -0.22 0.81 -3.48
CA SER A 110 0.04 2.23 -3.24
C SER A 110 1.05 2.78 -4.24
N VAL A 111 2.15 2.06 -4.44
CA VAL A 111 3.21 2.42 -5.40
C VAL A 111 2.67 2.40 -6.83
N TYR A 112 1.92 1.35 -7.20
CA TYR A 112 1.34 1.21 -8.53
C TYR A 112 0.33 2.33 -8.85
N LYS A 113 -0.46 2.73 -7.86
CA LYS A 113 -1.46 3.81 -8.00
C LYS A 113 -0.89 5.21 -7.76
N LEU A 114 0.40 5.31 -7.41
CA LEU A 114 1.08 6.54 -7.01
C LEU A 114 0.31 7.36 -5.97
N ARG A 115 -0.32 6.68 -5.00
CA ARG A 115 -1.09 7.30 -3.91
C ARG A 115 -1.26 6.34 -2.74
N LYS A 116 -1.49 6.88 -1.54
CA LYS A 116 -1.86 6.08 -0.37
C LYS A 116 -3.23 5.45 -0.60
N VAL A 117 -3.32 4.13 -0.66
CA VAL A 117 -4.60 3.41 -0.75
C VAL A 117 -5.20 3.20 0.64
N ASN A 118 -6.48 2.82 0.72
CA ASN A 118 -7.07 2.46 2.01
C ASN A 118 -6.37 1.21 2.56
N VAL A 119 -5.79 1.33 3.76
CA VAL A 119 -5.02 0.28 4.45
C VAL A 119 -5.91 -0.85 4.98
N GLU A 120 -7.17 -0.56 5.34
CA GLU A 120 -8.13 -1.52 5.93
C GLU A 120 -8.25 -2.79 5.09
N LYS A 121 -8.24 -2.66 3.76
CA LYS A 121 -8.33 -3.77 2.79
C LYS A 121 -7.15 -4.74 2.83
N TYR A 122 -6.07 -4.36 3.50
CA TYR A 122 -4.81 -5.09 3.58
C TYR A 122 -4.46 -5.46 5.01
N VAL A 123 -5.25 -5.05 6.01
CA VAL A 123 -5.02 -5.45 7.39
C VAL A 123 -5.25 -6.95 7.51
N LEU A 124 -4.25 -7.63 8.06
CA LEU A 124 -4.31 -9.05 8.36
C LEU A 124 -4.62 -9.26 9.84
N TYR A 125 -4.02 -8.44 10.71
CA TYR A 125 -4.26 -8.43 12.14
C TYR A 125 -4.16 -7.00 12.68
N ASP A 126 -5.03 -6.67 13.63
CA ASP A 126 -4.97 -5.40 14.34
C ASP A 126 -4.83 -5.64 15.84
N PHE A 127 -3.72 -5.19 16.41
CA PHE A 127 -3.45 -5.23 17.85
C PHE A 127 -3.39 -3.84 18.48
N SER A 128 -3.67 -2.79 17.71
CA SER A 128 -3.60 -1.39 18.15
C SER A 128 -4.64 -1.04 19.21
N GLY A 129 -5.73 -1.82 19.30
CA GLY A 129 -6.84 -1.55 20.22
C GLY A 129 -7.76 -0.41 19.75
N ASP A 130 -7.69 -0.03 18.47
CA ASP A 130 -8.61 0.92 17.85
C ASP A 130 -9.85 0.18 17.31
N ASP A 131 -10.98 0.31 18.01
CA ASP A 131 -12.25 -0.39 17.72
C ASP A 131 -12.83 -0.09 16.32
N GLN A 132 -12.25 0.83 15.55
CA GLN A 132 -12.71 1.20 14.21
C GLN A 132 -12.32 0.20 13.11
N LEU A 133 -11.29 -0.62 13.32
CA LEU A 133 -10.71 -1.50 12.30
C LEU A 133 -11.17 -2.97 12.43
N ILE A 134 -11.68 -3.36 13.59
CA ILE A 134 -12.01 -4.75 13.93
C ILE A 134 -13.52 -4.96 13.83
N ASN A 135 -14.08 -5.05 12.63
CA ASN A 135 -15.46 -5.59 12.48
C ASN A 135 -15.76 -6.32 11.16
N GLU A 136 -14.81 -6.46 10.22
CA GLU A 136 -15.10 -7.15 8.93
C GLU A 136 -14.22 -8.38 8.63
N ILE A 137 -13.28 -8.77 9.50
CA ILE A 137 -12.31 -9.83 9.17
C ILE A 137 -12.69 -11.22 9.74
N PHE A 138 -13.59 -11.30 10.72
CA PHE A 138 -13.89 -12.57 11.41
C PHE A 138 -15.29 -13.17 11.19
N ASP A 139 -16.16 -12.55 10.38
CA ASP A 139 -17.52 -13.07 10.14
C ASP A 139 -17.66 -14.00 8.91
N ASP A 140 -16.57 -14.28 8.18
CA ASP A 140 -16.58 -15.19 7.01
C ASP A 140 -15.68 -16.44 7.20
N LEU A 141 -15.66 -17.03 8.41
CA LEU A 141 -15.15 -18.38 8.67
C LEU A 141 -16.27 -19.35 9.09
#